data_AF-A0A183HRB6-F1
#
_entry.id   AF-A0A183HRB6-F1
#
_cell.length_a   1.000
_cell.length_b   1.000
_cell.length_c   1.000
_cell.angle_alpha   90.00
_cell.angle_beta   90.00
_cell.angle_gamma   90.00
#
_symmetry.space_group_name_H-M   'P 1'
#
loop_
_entity.id
_entity.type
_entity.pdbx_description
1 polymer ?
#
loop_
_entity_poly.entity_id
_entity_poly.type
_entity_poly.pdbx_seq_one_letter_code
_entity_poly.pdbx_strand_id
1 'polypeptide(L)'
;MEFKAAFHVDDTGEKIGTLIISSTIDGKVKILQKGINITVEIESLKFVDKEQAFGLPQDALDNLATLAKDVISQLANNYVLDGFDVKLEDTTLSFLLINSKFAIIDHAFHISTDFAIPPSLLGNASSTICRRF
;
A
#
# COMPACT_ATOMS: atom_id res chain seq x y z
N MET A 1 -0.44 -11.90 9.37
CA MET A 1 -0.43 -10.94 10.50
C MET A 1 -1.53 -11.32 11.48
N GLU A 2 -1.30 -11.13 12.78
CA GLU A 2 -2.29 -11.39 13.84
C GLU A 2 -2.56 -10.10 14.63
N PHE A 3 -3.82 -9.75 14.80
CA PHE A 3 -4.29 -8.57 15.53
C PHE A 3 -5.27 -9.00 16.63
N LYS A 4 -5.43 -8.14 17.65
CA LYS A 4 -6.37 -8.35 18.75
C LYS A 4 -7.29 -7.16 18.87
N ALA A 5 -8.58 -7.40 18.85
CA ALA A 5 -9.61 -6.39 19.06
C ALA A 5 -10.37 -6.71 20.37
N ALA A 6 -10.43 -5.76 21.28
CA ALA A 6 -11.19 -5.87 22.52
C ALA A 6 -12.51 -5.10 22.39
N PHE A 7 -13.62 -5.78 22.68
CA PHE A 7 -14.96 -5.21 22.61
C PHE A 7 -15.41 -4.82 24.01
N HIS A 8 -16.02 -3.64 24.12
CA HIS A 8 -16.50 -3.08 25.38
C HIS A 8 -17.96 -2.66 25.24
N VAL A 9 -18.72 -2.73 26.33
CA VAL A 9 -20.07 -2.14 26.39
C VAL A 9 -19.92 -0.62 26.40
N ASP A 10 -20.65 0.06 25.52
CA ASP A 10 -20.52 1.53 25.33
C ASP A 10 -20.86 2.31 26.62
N ASP A 11 -21.91 1.90 27.32
CA ASP A 11 -22.42 2.61 28.51
C ASP A 11 -21.55 2.39 29.76
N THR A 12 -21.03 1.17 29.97
CA THR A 12 -20.30 0.81 31.20
C THR A 12 -18.78 0.74 31.02
N GLY A 13 -18.29 0.68 29.78
CA GLY A 13 -16.89 0.43 29.45
C GLY A 13 -16.41 -0.98 29.82
N GLU A 14 -17.31 -1.87 30.23
CA GLU A 14 -16.95 -3.24 30.62
C GLU A 14 -16.51 -4.04 29.41
N LYS A 15 -15.38 -4.77 29.54
CA LYS A 15 -14.86 -5.63 28.49
C LYS A 15 -15.79 -6.83 28.31
N ILE A 16 -16.37 -6.95 27.11
CA ILE A 16 -17.19 -8.09 26.70
C ILE A 16 -16.29 -9.26 26.34
N GLY A 17 -15.29 -9.03 25.48
CA GLY A 17 -14.45 -10.11 24.98
C GLY A 17 -13.37 -9.65 24.01
N THR A 18 -12.56 -10.61 23.56
CA THR A 18 -11.43 -10.38 22.65
C THR A 18 -11.55 -11.21 21.38
N LEU A 19 -11.59 -10.54 20.24
CA LEU A 19 -11.51 -11.18 18.94
C LEU A 19 -10.06 -11.19 18.44
N ILE A 20 -9.57 -12.36 18.11
CA ILE A 20 -8.29 -12.53 17.41
C ILE A 20 -8.57 -12.47 15.91
N ILE A 21 -7.84 -11.61 15.22
CA ILE A 21 -7.98 -11.38 13.78
C ILE A 21 -6.69 -11.84 13.11
N SER A 22 -6.77 -12.88 12.30
CA SER A 22 -5.66 -13.34 11.48
C SER A 22 -5.90 -12.95 10.03
N SER A 23 -4.90 -12.35 9.39
CA SER A 23 -5.01 -11.98 7.98
C SER A 23 -3.71 -12.24 7.22
N THR A 24 -3.86 -12.76 6.00
CA THR A 24 -2.80 -12.80 4.99
C THR A 24 -3.13 -11.79 3.91
N ILE A 25 -2.16 -10.95 3.58
CA ILE A 25 -2.28 -9.87 2.62
C ILE A 25 -1.18 -10.03 1.58
N ASP A 26 -1.56 -10.04 0.31
CA ASP A 26 -0.65 -9.93 -0.82
C ASP A 26 -0.61 -8.47 -1.30
N GLY A 27 0.59 -7.97 -1.58
CA GLY A 27 0.84 -6.60 -1.98
C GLY A 27 1.62 -6.57 -3.29
N LYS A 28 1.00 -6.04 -4.34
CA LYS A 28 1.63 -5.88 -5.66
C LYS A 28 2.05 -4.43 -5.82
N VAL A 29 3.33 -4.18 -6.02
CA VAL A 29 3.86 -2.84 -6.28
C VAL A 29 4.18 -2.68 -7.75
N LYS A 30 3.68 -1.61 -8.35
CA LYS A 30 3.94 -1.21 -9.73
C LYS A 30 4.48 0.21 -9.77
N ILE A 31 5.72 0.35 -10.24
CA ILE A 31 6.36 1.65 -10.40
C ILE A 31 6.15 2.10 -11.85
N LEU A 32 5.55 3.27 -12.04
CA LEU A 32 5.20 3.84 -13.34
C LEU A 32 5.76 5.24 -13.45
N GLN A 33 6.82 5.45 -14.23
CA GLN A 33 7.40 6.74 -14.68
C GLN A 33 7.59 7.88 -13.68
N LYS A 34 6.52 8.33 -13.00
CA LYS A 34 6.47 9.40 -11.99
C LYS A 34 5.82 8.97 -10.66
N GLY A 35 5.20 7.80 -10.58
CA GLY A 35 4.44 7.36 -9.41
C GLY A 35 4.65 5.90 -9.05
N ILE A 36 4.38 5.57 -7.79
CA ILE A 36 4.37 4.21 -7.27
C ILE A 36 2.91 3.86 -6.98
N ASN A 37 2.38 2.87 -7.70
CA ASN A 37 1.08 2.30 -7.41
C ASN A 37 1.27 1.03 -6.60
N ILE A 38 0.54 0.93 -5.50
CA ILE A 38 0.50 -0.28 -4.69
C ILE A 38 -0.92 -0.82 -4.81
N THR A 39 -1.05 -2.13 -5.00
CA THR A 39 -2.34 -2.83 -4.98
C THR A 39 -2.28 -3.83 -3.84
N VAL A 40 -3.29 -3.80 -2.98
CA VAL A 40 -3.34 -4.65 -1.79
C VAL A 40 -4.52 -5.60 -1.95
N GLU A 41 -4.26 -6.88 -1.76
CA GLU A 41 -5.22 -7.96 -1.87
C GLU A 41 -5.23 -8.76 -0.57
N ILE A 42 -6.37 -8.84 0.10
CA ILE A 42 -6.48 -9.67 1.31
C ILE A 42 -6.72 -11.11 0.86
N GLU A 43 -5.71 -11.96 0.95
CA GLU A 43 -5.83 -13.37 0.59
C GLU A 43 -6.76 -14.11 1.55
N SER A 44 -6.59 -13.86 2.86
CA SER A 44 -7.42 -14.49 3.88
C SER A 44 -7.66 -13.56 5.06
N LEU A 45 -8.84 -13.75 5.68
CA LEU A 45 -9.23 -13.12 6.92
C LEU A 45 -9.93 -14.18 7.77
N LYS A 46 -9.54 -14.28 9.04
CA LYS A 46 -10.13 -15.21 10.00
C LYS A 46 -10.35 -14.50 11.33
N PHE A 47 -11.53 -14.72 11.90
CA PHE A 47 -11.90 -14.22 13.20
C PHE A 47 -12.03 -15.38 14.18
N VAL A 48 -11.40 -15.27 15.34
CA VAL A 48 -11.47 -16.28 16.40
C VAL A 48 -11.82 -15.58 17.69
N ASP A 49 -12.97 -15.91 18.24
CA ASP A 49 -13.32 -15.53 19.61
C ASP A 49 -12.62 -16.48 20.59
N LYS A 50 -11.55 -16.00 21.21
CA LYS A 50 -10.74 -16.81 22.12
C LYS A 50 -11.47 -17.11 23.43
N GLU A 51 -12.32 -16.19 23.86
CA GLU A 51 -12.98 -16.22 25.16
C GLU A 51 -14.40 -16.82 25.06
N GLN A 52 -14.86 -17.14 23.83
CA GLN A 52 -16.24 -17.56 23.53
C GLN A 52 -17.29 -16.59 24.10
N ALA A 53 -16.89 -15.34 24.31
CA ALA A 53 -17.69 -14.33 24.99
C ALA A 53 -18.84 -13.81 24.12
N PHE A 54 -18.71 -13.89 22.80
CA PHE A 54 -19.75 -13.45 21.87
C PHE A 54 -20.82 -14.52 21.61
N GLY A 55 -20.58 -15.76 22.04
CA GLY A 55 -21.50 -16.89 21.82
C GLY A 55 -21.73 -17.22 20.34
N LEU A 56 -20.88 -16.70 19.44
CA LEU A 56 -20.99 -16.92 18.00
C LEU A 56 -20.28 -18.23 17.63
N PRO A 57 -20.92 -19.11 16.84
CA PRO A 57 -20.24 -20.27 16.29
C PRO A 57 -19.15 -19.81 15.30
N GLN A 58 -18.08 -20.60 15.19
CA GLN A 58 -16.96 -20.28 14.28
C GLN A 58 -17.43 -20.10 12.83
N ASP A 59 -18.42 -20.86 12.36
CA ASP A 59 -18.99 -20.72 11.01
C ASP A 59 -19.61 -19.34 10.78
N ALA A 60 -20.23 -18.73 11.80
CA ALA A 60 -20.77 -17.37 11.69
C ALA A 60 -19.65 -16.33 11.61
N LEU A 61 -18.57 -16.54 12.38
CA LEU A 61 -17.37 -15.70 12.34
C LEU A 61 -16.64 -15.80 11.00
N ASP A 62 -16.57 -16.99 10.41
CA ASP A 62 -15.93 -17.23 9.11
C ASP A 62 -16.73 -16.59 7.96
N ASN A 63 -18.08 -16.65 8.03
CA ASN A 63 -18.94 -15.93 7.10
C ASN A 63 -18.77 -14.40 7.22
N LEU A 64 -18.71 -13.88 8.45
CA LEU A 64 -18.45 -12.47 8.69
C LEU A 64 -17.06 -12.05 8.18
N ALA A 65 -16.04 -12.90 8.37
CA ALA A 65 -14.69 -12.66 7.87
C ALA A 65 -14.65 -12.61 6.34
N THR A 66 -15.43 -13.46 5.66
CA THR A 66 -15.55 -13.44 4.20
C THR A 66 -16.17 -12.13 3.72
N LEU A 67 -17.27 -11.68 4.35
CA LEU A 67 -17.88 -10.40 4.02
C LEU A 67 -16.95 -9.21 4.29
N ALA A 68 -16.28 -9.22 5.45
CA ALA A 68 -15.36 -8.17 5.84
C ALA A 68 -14.14 -8.10 4.91
N LYS A 69 -13.64 -9.24 4.43
CA LYS A 69 -12.54 -9.31 3.46
C LYS A 69 -12.84 -8.49 2.21
N ASP A 70 -14.03 -8.63 1.63
CA ASP A 70 -14.40 -7.90 0.41
C ASP A 70 -14.49 -6.39 0.66
N VAL A 71 -15.14 -6.00 1.76
CA VAL A 71 -15.28 -4.59 2.15
C VAL A 71 -13.92 -3.94 2.44
N ILE A 72 -13.07 -4.60 3.22
CA ILE A 72 -11.74 -4.08 3.57
C ILE A 72 -10.85 -4.04 2.31
N SER A 73 -10.91 -5.04 1.43
CA SER A 73 -10.15 -5.03 0.18
C SER A 73 -10.57 -3.88 -0.72
N GLN A 74 -11.87 -3.59 -0.82
CA GLN A 74 -12.37 -2.45 -1.57
C GLN A 74 -11.92 -1.12 -0.96
N LEU A 75 -12.03 -0.97 0.36
CA LEU A 75 -11.56 0.22 1.07
C LEU A 75 -10.05 0.42 0.91
N ALA A 76 -9.25 -0.62 1.15
CA ALA A 76 -7.80 -0.58 1.01
C ALA A 76 -7.40 -0.16 -0.40
N ASN A 77 -8.03 -0.73 -1.43
CA ASN A 77 -7.77 -0.30 -2.80
C ASN A 77 -8.19 1.15 -3.04
N ASN A 78 -9.35 1.61 -2.54
CA ASN A 78 -9.73 3.02 -2.71
C ASN A 78 -8.71 4.00 -2.08
N TYR A 79 -8.09 3.65 -0.95
CA TYR A 79 -7.08 4.52 -0.31
C TYR A 79 -5.67 4.37 -0.90
N VAL A 80 -5.31 3.17 -1.38
CA VAL A 80 -3.95 2.88 -1.86
C VAL A 80 -3.82 3.08 -3.37
N LEU A 81 -4.92 3.01 -4.14
CA LEU A 81 -4.93 3.22 -5.60
C LEU A 81 -4.62 4.65 -6.02
N ASP A 82 -4.80 5.64 -5.14
CA ASP A 82 -4.31 7.00 -5.39
C ASP A 82 -2.78 7.05 -5.54
N GLY A 83 -2.09 5.99 -5.11
CA GLY A 83 -0.66 5.83 -5.21
C GLY A 83 0.10 6.81 -4.32
N PHE A 84 1.42 6.72 -4.35
CA PHE A 84 2.28 7.74 -3.77
C PHE A 84 3.04 8.44 -4.90
N ASP A 85 2.88 9.77 -4.96
CA ASP A 85 3.65 10.61 -5.87
C ASP A 85 5.08 10.73 -5.35
N VAL A 86 6.06 10.32 -6.16
CA VAL A 86 7.48 10.46 -5.80
C VAL A 86 7.90 11.86 -6.19
N LYS A 87 7.67 12.80 -5.29
CA LYS A 87 8.17 14.17 -5.43
C LYS A 87 9.64 14.18 -5.02
N LEU A 88 10.53 14.25 -6.00
CA LEU A 88 11.88 14.75 -5.75
C LEU A 88 11.77 16.25 -5.50
N GLU A 89 12.16 16.71 -4.32
CA GLU A 89 12.16 18.13 -3.98
C GLU A 89 12.90 18.93 -5.07
N ASP A 90 12.18 19.90 -5.63
CA ASP A 90 12.71 21.02 -6.40
C ASP A 90 13.47 20.71 -7.70
N THR A 91 12.95 19.79 -8.52
CA THR A 91 13.44 19.65 -9.91
C THR A 91 12.35 20.00 -10.92
N THR A 92 12.57 21.09 -11.67
CA THR A 92 11.78 21.45 -12.87
C THR A 92 11.98 20.47 -14.04
N LEU A 93 12.73 19.38 -13.82
CA LEU A 93 13.11 18.39 -14.81
C LEU A 93 12.12 17.24 -14.79
N SER A 94 11.41 17.02 -15.89
CA SER A 94 10.65 15.78 -16.06
C SER A 94 11.61 14.61 -16.24
N PHE A 95 11.70 13.74 -15.24
CA PHE A 95 12.47 12.50 -15.28
C PHE A 95 11.56 11.29 -15.52
N LEU A 96 12.15 10.21 -16.01
CA LEU A 96 11.50 8.91 -16.13
C LEU A 96 12.23 7.91 -15.23
N LEU A 97 11.48 7.27 -14.33
CA LEU A 97 11.95 6.11 -13.58
C LEU A 97 12.07 4.89 -14.50
N ILE A 98 13.26 4.29 -14.58
CA ILE A 98 13.52 3.05 -15.33
C ILE A 98 14.19 2.00 -14.44
N ASN A 99 14.04 0.72 -14.77
CA ASN A 99 14.62 -0.42 -14.04
C ASN A 99 14.34 -0.42 -12.53
N SER A 100 13.17 0.05 -12.12
CA SER A 100 12.83 0.20 -10.72
C SER A 100 12.65 -1.15 -10.02
N LYS A 101 13.19 -1.25 -8.80
CA LYS A 101 13.09 -2.38 -7.90
C LYS A 101 12.52 -1.91 -6.58
N PHE A 102 11.63 -2.72 -6.02
CA PHE A 102 10.99 -2.48 -4.73
C PHE A 102 11.35 -3.60 -3.76
N ALA A 103 11.68 -3.25 -2.53
CA ALA A 103 11.88 -4.19 -1.44
C ALA A 103 11.32 -3.61 -0.14
N ILE A 104 10.75 -4.48 0.70
CA ILE A 104 10.42 -4.16 2.08
C ILE A 104 11.60 -4.63 2.93
N ILE A 105 12.26 -3.69 3.58
CA ILE A 105 13.32 -3.96 4.56
C ILE A 105 12.79 -3.64 5.95
N ASP A 106 13.57 -3.91 7.00
CA ASP A 106 13.13 -3.72 8.39
C ASP A 106 12.54 -2.31 8.61
N HIS A 107 11.22 -2.26 8.82
CA HIS A 107 10.40 -1.06 9.01
C HIS A 107 10.48 0.02 7.90
N ALA A 108 10.98 -0.30 6.71
CA ALA A 108 11.12 0.69 5.64
C ALA A 108 10.84 0.11 4.24
N PHE A 109 10.35 0.99 3.37
CA PHE A 109 10.22 0.71 1.94
C PHE A 109 11.48 1.18 1.22
N HIS A 110 12.18 0.25 0.56
CA HIS A 110 13.36 0.54 -0.23
C HIS A 110 13.03 0.50 -1.72
N ILE A 111 13.33 1.59 -2.41
CA ILE A 111 13.08 1.76 -3.84
C ILE A 111 14.40 2.13 -4.50
N SER A 112 14.85 1.27 -5.41
CA SER A 112 16.05 1.47 -6.21
C SER A 112 15.63 1.64 -7.65
N THR A 113 16.04 2.72 -8.31
CA THR A 113 15.64 3.01 -9.68
C THR A 113 16.69 3.84 -10.39
N ASP A 114 16.82 3.64 -11.70
CA ASP A 114 17.60 4.53 -12.54
C ASP A 114 16.69 5.65 -13.06
N PHE A 115 17.29 6.78 -13.44
CA PHE A 115 16.58 7.92 -14.00
C PHE A 115 17.04 8.20 -15.42
N ALA A 116 16.10 8.31 -16.36
CA ALA A 116 16.38 8.83 -17.68
C ALA A 116 15.91 10.29 -17.78
N ILE A 117 16.81 11.17 -18.21
CA ILE A 117 16.49 12.55 -18.54
C ILE A 117 16.44 12.66 -20.07
N PRO A 118 15.24 12.88 -20.66
CA PRO A 118 15.12 13.10 -22.09
C PRO A 118 16.03 14.25 -22.57
N PRO A 119 16.83 14.06 -23.64
CA PRO A 119 17.70 15.11 -24.17
C PRO A 119 16.94 16.39 -24.57
N SER A 120 15.67 16.26 -24.97
CA SER A 120 14.78 17.38 -25.28
C SER A 120 14.49 18.30 -24.08
N LEU A 121 14.73 17.84 -22.86
CA LEU A 121 14.52 18.60 -21.61
C LEU A 121 15.81 19.22 -21.06
N LEU A 122 16.97 18.85 -21.60
CA LEU A 122 18.28 19.41 -21.22
C LEU A 122 18.58 20.74 -21.92
N GLY A 123 17.59 21.31 -22.62
CA GLY A 123 17.72 22.55 -23.37
C GLY A 123 18.47 22.34 -24.69
N ASN A 124 18.09 23.14 -25.69
CA ASN A 124 18.86 23.30 -26.92
C ASN A 124 20.33 23.59 -26.57
N ALA A 125 21.18 22.57 -26.59
CA ALA A 125 22.59 22.78 -26.86
C ALA A 125 22.64 23.26 -28.31
N SER A 126 22.42 24.56 -28.52
CA SER A 126 22.63 25.21 -29.80
C SER A 126 24.10 25.05 -30.14
N SER A 127 24.42 23.97 -30.86
CA SER A 127 25.65 23.86 -31.61
C SER A 127 25.51 24.72 -32.86
N THR A 128 25.41 26.03 -32.68
CA THR A 128 25.54 27.02 -33.76
C THR A 128 26.75 27.89 -33.50
N ILE A 129 27.93 27.27 -33.36
CA ILE A 129 29.21 27.96 -33.52
C ILE A 129 30.07 27.13 -34.47
N CYS A 130 29.71 27.19 -35.75
CA CYS A 130 30.65 27.05 -36.86
C CYS A 130 30.62 28.38 -37.61
N ARG A 131 31.27 29.42 -37.08
CA ARG A 131 31.70 30.57 -37.87
C ARG A 131 33.20 30.40 -38.15
N ARG A 132 33.52 30.06 -39.41
CA ARG A 132 34.87 30.20 -39.95
C ARG A 132 35.18 31.69 -40.07
N PHE A 133 36.29 32.12 -39.48
CA PHE A 133 37.01 33.33 -39.89
C PHE A 133 37.98 32.96 -41.01
#